data_AF-A0A645GGL5-F1
#
_entry.id   AF-A0A645GGL5-F1
#
_cell.length_a   1.000
_cell.length_b   1.000
_cell.length_c   1.000
_cell.angle_alpha   90.00
_cell.angle_beta   90.00
_cell.angle_gamma   90.00
#
_symmetry.space_group_name_H-M   'P 1'
#
loop_
_entity.id
_entity.type
_entity.pdbx_description
1 polymer ?
#
loop_
_entity_poly.entity_id
_entity_poly.type
_entity_poly.pdbx_seq_one_letter_code
_entity_poly.pdbx_strand_id
1 'polypeptide(L)'
;MVIAIATSIAFHMGLNAGGAPVGTTMAFATLCLSRLFHGFNCKSQRPMLFSKKLFNNRYLLLAFLFGAALLTSVLTIPVLEPLFDVAALSAANFWTIVGLAFASMLGIQALKALRRK
;
A
#
# COMPACT_ATOMS: atom_id res chain seq x y z
N MET A 1 -12.03 -2.41 6.79
CA MET A 1 -12.82 -2.98 5.68
C MET A 1 -12.23 -2.62 4.31
N VAL A 2 -12.05 -1.35 3.96
CA VAL A 2 -11.49 -0.94 2.64
C VAL A 2 -10.11 -1.55 2.35
N ILE A 3 -9.20 -1.56 3.33
CA ILE A 3 -7.87 -2.17 3.18
C ILE A 3 -7.98 -3.66 2.86
N ALA A 4 -8.85 -4.39 3.56
CA ALA A 4 -9.03 -5.82 3.34
C ALA A 4 -9.56 -6.12 1.93
N ILE A 5 -10.51 -5.33 1.43
CA ILE A 5 -11.04 -5.47 0.07
C ILE A 5 -9.93 -5.23 -0.96
N ALA A 6 -9.15 -4.16 -0.81
CA ALA A 6 -8.03 -3.86 -1.70
C ALA A 6 -6.99 -5.00 -1.71
N THR A 7 -6.66 -5.54 -0.54
CA THR A 7 -5.74 -6.68 -0.40
C THR A 7 -6.29 -7.95 -1.04
N SER A 8 -7.57 -8.28 -0.86
CA SER A 8 -8.17 -9.46 -1.49
C SER A 8 -8.18 -9.33 -3.01
N ILE A 9 -8.42 -8.13 -3.55
CA ILE A 9 -8.32 -7.87 -5.00
C ILE A 9 -6.87 -8.06 -5.46
N ALA A 10 -5.88 -7.52 -4.73
CA ALA A 10 -4.47 -7.70 -5.04
C ALA A 10 -4.06 -9.18 -5.08
N PHE A 11 -4.54 -9.97 -4.11
CA PHE A 11 -4.31 -11.41 -4.05
C PHE A 11 -4.87 -12.12 -5.29
N HIS A 12 -6.13 -11.84 -5.66
CA HIS A 12 -6.75 -12.43 -6.84
C HIS A 12 -6.04 -12.05 -8.15
N MET A 13 -5.58 -10.81 -8.28
CA MET A 13 -4.82 -10.38 -9.45
C MET A 13 -3.45 -11.08 -9.52
N GLY A 14 -2.75 -11.21 -8.39
CA GLY A 14 -1.48 -11.92 -8.34
C GLY A 14 -1.60 -13.42 -8.56
N LEU A 15 -2.70 -14.02 -8.09
CA LEU A 15 -3.02 -15.43 -8.34
C LEU A 15 -3.14 -15.71 -9.84
N ASN A 16 -3.82 -14.83 -10.58
CA ASN A 16 -3.95 -14.95 -12.04
C ASN A 16 -2.66 -14.61 -12.80
N ALA A 17 -1.78 -13.79 -12.23
CA ALA A 17 -0.54 -13.37 -12.89
C ALA A 17 0.61 -14.37 -12.73
N GLY A 18 0.67 -15.11 -11.60
CA GLY A 18 1.80 -16.00 -11.32
C GLY A 18 1.58 -17.01 -10.21
N GLY A 19 0.32 -17.31 -9.87
CA GLY A 19 -0.04 -18.31 -8.86
C GLY A 19 -0.02 -17.78 -7.42
N ALA A 20 -0.23 -18.69 -6.47
CA ALA A 20 -0.40 -18.37 -5.05
C ALA A 20 0.77 -17.57 -4.43
N PRO A 21 2.06 -17.85 -4.73
CA PRO A 21 3.17 -17.09 -4.17
C PRO A 21 3.15 -15.61 -4.59
N VAL A 22 2.86 -15.33 -5.86
CA VAL A 22 2.72 -13.97 -6.39
C VAL A 22 1.49 -13.27 -5.80
N GLY A 23 0.37 -13.99 -5.68
CA GLY A 23 -0.83 -13.52 -4.99
C GLY A 23 -0.56 -13.06 -3.56
N THR A 24 0.08 -13.90 -2.74
CA THR A 24 0.42 -13.58 -1.34
C THR A 24 1.37 -12.38 -1.26
N THR A 25 2.33 -12.29 -2.16
CA THR A 25 3.29 -11.19 -2.25
C THR A 25 2.61 -9.85 -2.57
N MET A 26 1.71 -9.84 -3.57
CA MET A 26 0.92 -8.66 -3.94
C MET A 26 -0.02 -8.23 -2.80
N ALA A 27 -0.62 -9.20 -2.10
CA ALA A 27 -1.46 -8.96 -0.95
C ALA A 27 -0.69 -8.34 0.22
N PHE A 28 0.47 -8.91 0.57
CA PHE A 28 1.36 -8.39 1.62
C PHE A 28 1.80 -6.96 1.31
N ALA A 29 2.28 -6.70 0.10
CA ALA A 29 2.73 -5.37 -0.29
C ALA A 29 1.60 -4.33 -0.28
N THR A 30 0.41 -4.72 -0.77
CA THR A 30 -0.78 -3.87 -0.72
C THR A 30 -1.19 -3.58 0.72
N LEU A 31 -1.18 -4.58 1.61
CA LEU A 31 -1.45 -4.39 3.04
C LEU A 31 -0.48 -3.40 3.68
N CYS A 32 0.83 -3.61 3.50
CA CYS A 32 1.86 -2.74 4.09
C CYS A 32 1.70 -1.29 3.62
N LEU A 33 1.50 -1.09 2.31
CA LEU A 33 1.36 0.24 1.75
C LEU A 33 0.03 0.90 2.14
N SER A 34 -1.08 0.16 2.14
CA SER A 34 -2.37 0.65 2.65
C SER A 34 -2.31 1.00 4.14
N ARG A 35 -1.58 0.24 4.97
CA ARG A 35 -1.36 0.55 6.39
C ARG A 35 -0.53 1.81 6.56
N LEU A 36 0.49 1.99 5.73
CA LEU A 36 1.30 3.20 5.71
C LEU A 36 0.41 4.41 5.40
N PHE A 37 -0.38 4.38 4.33
CA PHE A 37 -1.35 5.42 3.99
C PHE A 37 -2.43 5.62 5.08
N HIS A 38 -2.88 4.57 5.74
CA HIS A 38 -3.81 4.67 6.85
C HIS A 38 -3.18 5.39 8.06
N GLY A 39 -1.91 5.13 8.36
CA GLY A 39 -1.16 5.82 9.41
C GLY A 39 -1.13 7.33 9.20
N PHE A 40 -1.02 7.80 7.95
CA PHE A 40 -1.25 9.21 7.59
C PHE A 40 -2.66 9.63 7.96
N ASN A 41 -3.64 8.82 7.55
CA ASN A 41 -5.05 9.15 7.69
C ASN A 41 -5.53 9.23 9.15
N CYS A 42 -4.92 8.45 10.05
CA CYS A 42 -5.20 8.42 11.48
C CYS A 42 -4.60 9.61 12.24
N LYS A 43 -3.43 10.12 11.83
CA LYS A 43 -2.80 11.27 12.52
C LYS A 43 -3.51 12.60 12.21
N SER A 44 -4.32 12.69 11.15
CA SER A 44 -5.13 13.88 10.87
C SER A 44 -6.64 13.58 10.86
N GLN A 45 -7.34 14.18 11.82
CA GLN A 45 -8.80 14.15 11.97
C GLN A 45 -9.56 14.86 10.81
N ARG A 46 -8.84 15.51 9.88
CA ARG A 46 -9.38 16.20 8.69
C ARG A 46 -8.97 15.50 7.37
N PRO A 47 -9.78 15.59 6.28
CA PRO A 47 -9.44 15.06 4.96
C PRO A 47 -8.18 15.75 4.42
N MET A 48 -7.22 14.95 3.95
CA MET A 48 -5.82 15.37 3.83
C MET A 48 -5.41 15.78 2.43
N LEU A 49 -6.15 15.35 1.40
CA LEU A 49 -5.92 15.77 0.00
C LEU A 49 -5.98 17.29 -0.21
N PHE A 50 -6.61 18.04 0.70
CA PHE A 50 -6.82 19.48 0.56
C PHE A 50 -6.19 20.34 1.67
N SER A 51 -5.40 19.76 2.59
CA SER A 51 -4.76 20.56 3.63
C SER A 51 -3.24 20.56 3.49
N LYS A 52 -2.65 21.74 3.26
CA LYS A 52 -1.20 22.03 3.21
C LYS A 52 -0.39 21.47 4.40
N LYS A 53 -1.05 20.97 5.45
CA LYS A 53 -0.41 20.25 6.58
C LYS A 53 0.21 18.90 6.21
N LEU A 54 -0.18 18.25 5.11
CA LEU A 54 0.41 16.97 4.69
C LEU A 54 1.93 17.12 4.44
N PHE A 55 2.33 18.20 3.78
CA PHE A 55 3.75 18.53 3.53
C PHE A 55 4.43 19.25 4.69
N ASN A 56 3.68 19.77 5.66
CA ASN A 56 4.25 20.52 6.77
C ASN A 56 4.90 19.60 7.83
N ASN A 57 4.45 18.34 7.96
CA ASN A 57 5.01 17.41 8.93
C ASN A 57 6.05 16.49 8.28
N ARG A 58 7.29 16.99 8.21
CA ARG A 58 8.45 16.27 7.63
C ARG A 58 8.69 14.92 8.31
N TYR A 59 8.44 14.79 9.62
CA TYR A 59 8.59 13.51 10.33
C TYR A 59 7.60 12.45 9.86
N LEU A 60 6.35 12.85 9.57
CA LEU A 60 5.36 11.93 9.04
C LEU A 60 5.73 11.48 7.64
N LEU A 61 6.15 12.43 6.78
CA LEU A 61 6.62 12.13 5.43
C LEU A 61 7.87 11.22 5.44
N LEU A 62 8.81 11.46 6.36
CA LEU A 62 9.98 10.60 6.55
C LEU A 62 9.58 9.19 6.97
N ALA A 63 8.65 9.03 7.93
CA ALA A 63 8.17 7.71 8.34
C ALA A 63 7.51 6.94 7.19
N PHE A 64 6.82 7.63 6.27
CA PHE A 64 6.31 7.03 5.04
C PHE A 64 7.42 6.59 4.11
N LEU A 65 8.29 7.51 3.75
CA LEU A 65 9.35 7.23 2.80
C LEU A 65 10.23 6.09 3.32
N PHE A 66 10.49 6.07 4.62
CA PHE A 66 11.20 4.98 5.27
C PHE A 66 10.43 3.65 5.17
N GLY A 67 9.14 3.62 5.53
CA GLY A 67 8.32 2.41 5.41
C GLY A 67 8.15 1.90 3.97
N ALA A 68 7.98 2.81 3.01
CA ALA A 68 7.88 2.49 1.59
C ALA A 68 9.22 1.99 1.02
N ALA A 69 10.34 2.58 1.45
CA ALA A 69 11.68 2.11 1.10
C ALA A 69 11.92 0.70 1.64
N LEU A 70 11.62 0.44 2.92
CA LEU A 70 11.69 -0.90 3.53
C LEU A 70 10.86 -1.92 2.77
N LEU A 71 9.60 -1.59 2.44
CA LEU A 71 8.76 -2.48 1.65
C LEU A 71 9.36 -2.76 0.27
N THR A 72 9.87 -1.74 -0.39
CA THR A 72 10.52 -1.88 -1.70
C THR A 72 11.77 -2.75 -1.59
N SER A 73 12.59 -2.57 -0.55
CA SER A 73 13.77 -3.40 -0.28
C SER A 73 13.39 -4.88 -0.07
N VAL A 74 12.31 -5.17 0.64
CA VAL A 74 11.82 -6.56 0.81
C VAL A 74 11.40 -7.18 -0.53
N LEU A 75 10.86 -6.39 -1.46
CA LEU A 75 10.40 -6.88 -2.77
C LEU A 75 11.50 -6.95 -3.84
N THR A 76 12.60 -6.22 -3.69
CA THR A 76 13.67 -6.15 -4.71
C THR A 76 14.92 -6.92 -4.33
N ILE A 77 15.13 -7.22 -3.04
CA ILE A 77 16.32 -7.92 -2.59
C ILE A 77 16.01 -9.43 -2.48
N PRO A 78 16.59 -10.28 -3.35
CA PRO A 78 16.27 -11.70 -3.39
C PRO A 78 16.68 -12.46 -2.12
N VAL A 79 17.65 -11.95 -1.35
CA VAL A 79 18.04 -12.52 -0.04
C VAL A 79 16.91 -12.45 0.98
N LEU A 80 15.99 -11.49 0.85
CA LEU A 80 14.86 -11.30 1.75
C LEU A 80 13.64 -12.14 1.34
N GLU A 81 13.61 -12.71 0.13
CA GLU A 81 12.54 -13.57 -0.37
C GLU A 81 12.19 -14.74 0.57
N PRO A 82 13.15 -15.60 0.97
CA PRO A 82 12.85 -16.73 1.85
C PRO A 82 12.56 -16.30 3.30
N LEU A 83 12.99 -15.10 3.71
CA LEU A 83 12.75 -14.59 5.07
C LEU A 83 11.32 -14.08 5.25
N PHE A 84 10.74 -13.53 4.17
CA PHE A 84 9.39 -12.93 4.17
C PHE A 84 8.37 -13.73 3.36
N ASP A 85 8.76 -14.91 2.83
CA ASP A 85 7.95 -15.80 2.00
C ASP A 85 7.29 -15.05 0.81
N VAL A 86 8.11 -14.21 0.17
CA VAL A 86 7.71 -13.37 -0.97
C VAL A 86 8.32 -13.92 -2.25
N ALA A 87 7.53 -13.91 -3.31
CA ALA A 87 7.91 -14.39 -4.62
C ALA A 87 8.45 -13.26 -5.50
N ALA A 88 9.38 -13.62 -6.39
CA ALA A 88 9.91 -12.71 -7.39
C ALA A 88 8.77 -12.08 -8.21
N LEU A 89 8.64 -10.75 -8.11
CA LEU A 89 7.66 -9.97 -8.85
C LEU A 89 8.26 -9.49 -10.17
N SER A 90 7.51 -9.66 -11.26
CA SER A 90 7.78 -8.91 -12.48
C SER A 90 7.55 -7.41 -12.25
N ALA A 91 8.30 -6.56 -12.95
CA ALA A 91 8.15 -5.11 -12.91
C ALA A 91 6.70 -4.66 -13.21
N ALA A 92 5.96 -5.41 -14.02
CA ALA A 92 4.54 -5.16 -14.27
C ALA A 92 3.69 -5.31 -12.99
N ASN A 93 3.92 -6.37 -12.21
CA ASN A 93 3.18 -6.62 -10.98
C ASN A 93 3.50 -5.58 -9.89
N PHE A 94 4.75 -5.09 -9.85
CA PHE A 94 5.16 -4.02 -8.96
C PHE A 94 4.33 -2.73 -9.19
N TRP A 95 4.18 -2.30 -10.45
CA TRP A 95 3.35 -1.15 -10.78
C TRP A 95 1.87 -1.36 -10.45
N THR A 96 1.37 -2.58 -10.63
CA THR A 96 -0.01 -2.94 -10.26
C THR A 96 -0.22 -2.82 -8.74
N ILE A 97 0.72 -3.28 -7.92
CA ILE A 97 0.66 -3.12 -6.45
C ILE A 97 0.62 -1.64 -6.07
N VAL A 98 1.52 -0.83 -6.62
CA VAL A 98 1.59 0.61 -6.35
C VAL A 98 0.28 1.29 -6.74
N GLY A 99 -0.25 0.95 -7.93
CA GLY A 99 -1.54 1.44 -8.42
C GLY A 99 -2.71 1.04 -7.52
N LEU A 100 -2.76 -0.22 -7.07
CA LEU A 100 -3.84 -0.72 -6.22
C LEU A 100 -3.79 -0.10 -4.82
N ALA A 101 -2.59 0.07 -4.26
CA ALA A 101 -2.40 0.72 -2.98
C ALA A 101 -2.77 2.20 -3.05
N PHE A 102 -2.41 2.89 -4.14
CA PHE A 102 -2.85 4.26 -4.39
C PHE A 102 -4.38 4.34 -4.57
N ALA A 103 -5.00 3.40 -5.28
CA ALA A 103 -6.45 3.28 -5.39
C ALA A 103 -7.11 3.04 -4.02
N SER A 104 -6.50 2.23 -3.14
CA SER A 104 -6.97 2.04 -1.77
C SER A 104 -6.93 3.34 -0.95
N MET A 105 -5.89 4.15 -1.14
CA MET A 105 -5.78 5.48 -0.53
C MET A 105 -6.86 6.42 -1.07
N LEU A 106 -7.09 6.45 -2.39
CA LEU A 106 -8.17 7.24 -3.00
C LEU A 106 -9.54 6.79 -2.51
N GLY A 107 -9.80 5.48 -2.41
CA GLY A 107 -11.05 4.93 -1.90
C GLY A 107 -11.33 5.33 -0.45
N ILE A 108 -10.30 5.27 0.42
CA ILE A 108 -10.41 5.74 1.81
C ILE A 108 -10.74 7.23 1.86
N GLN A 109 -10.17 8.04 0.97
CA GLN A 109 -10.41 9.48 0.94
C GLN A 109 -11.76 9.86 0.32
N ALA A 110 -12.21 9.15 -0.70
CA ALA A 110 -13.55 9.29 -1.26
C ALA A 110 -14.62 8.97 -0.21
N LEU A 111 -14.45 7.89 0.57
CA LEU A 111 -15.34 7.57 1.68
C LEU A 111 -15.33 8.65 2.77
N LYS A 112 -14.15 9.22 3.09
CA LYS A 112 -14.04 10.32 4.06
C LYS A 112 -14.70 11.61 3.57
N ALA A 113 -14.70 11.86 2.25
CA ALA A 113 -15.38 12.99 1.62
C ALA A 113 -16.90 12.81 1.58
N LEU A 114 -17.39 11.60 1.26
CA LEU A 114 -18.81 11.27 1.28
C LEU A 114 -19.40 11.32 2.69
N ARG A 115 -18.68 10.84 3.71
CA ARG A 115 -19.14 10.84 5.11
C ARG A 115 -19.12 12.22 5.79
N ARG A 116 -18.62 13.25 5.09
CA ARG A 116 -18.64 14.66 5.52
C ARG A 116 -19.71 15.49 4.82
N LYS A 117 -20.52 14.90 3.94
CA LYS A 117 -21.84 15.41 3.55
C LYS A 117 -22.89 14.73 4.40
#